data_AF-A0A931G528-F1
#
_entry.id   AF-A0A931G528-F1
#
_cell.length_a   1.000
_cell.length_b   1.000
_cell.length_c   1.000
_cell.angle_alpha   90.00
_cell.angle_beta   90.00
_cell.angle_gamma   90.00
#
_symmetry.space_group_name_H-M   'P 1'
#
loop_
_entity.id
_entity.type
_entity.pdbx_description
1 polymer ?
#
loop_
_entity_poly.entity_id
_entity_poly.type
_entity_poly.pdbx_seq_one_letter_code
_entity_poly.pdbx_strand_id
1 'polypeptide(L)' 'MSTCEFDDQLPAGWLAAVVVRVGHAAGDEVDAGGMSRDQAITALRTSVLRLLGASGDGSVPG' A
#
# COMPACT_ATOMS: atom_id res chain seq x y z
N MET A 1 1.28 13.23 22.89
CA MET A 1 0.39 12.82 21.79
C MET A 1 1.26 12.76 20.54
N SER A 2 1.79 11.59 20.22
CA SER A 2 2.74 11.45 19.11
C SER A 2 1.97 11.44 17.80
N THR A 3 2.45 12.28 16.89
CA THR A 3 1.85 12.59 15.61
C THR A 3 1.65 11.34 14.76
N CYS A 4 0.60 11.36 13.94
CA CYS A 4 0.27 10.29 13.03
C CYS A 4 1.43 10.11 12.04
N GLU A 5 2.17 8.99 12.15
CA GLU A 5 3.30 8.67 11.26
C GLU A 5 2.78 8.19 9.90
N PHE A 6 2.04 9.05 9.21
CA PHE A 6 2.00 9.02 7.76
C PHE A 6 3.28 9.68 7.32
N ASP A 7 4.10 8.93 6.61
CA ASP A 7 5.38 9.39 6.09
C ASP A 7 5.25 10.78 5.45
N ASP A 8 5.81 11.81 6.08
CA ASP A 8 5.68 13.23 5.68
C ASP A 8 6.39 13.51 4.34
N GLN A 9 7.05 12.51 3.75
CA GLN A 9 7.80 12.61 2.51
C GLN A 9 6.92 12.56 1.25
N LEU A 10 5.72 11.97 1.32
CA LEU A 10 4.86 11.77 0.16
C LEU A 10 3.52 12.50 0.31
N PRO A 11 3.11 13.32 -0.69
CA PRO A 11 1.86 14.06 -0.59
C PRO A 11 0.69 13.08 -0.52
N ALA A 12 -0.25 13.33 0.39
CA ALA A 12 -1.42 12.47 0.62
C ALA A 12 -2.21 12.15 -0.66
N GLY A 13 -2.27 13.10 -1.61
CA GLY A 13 -2.89 12.89 -2.92
C GLY A 13 -2.17 11.84 -3.78
N TRP A 14 -0.85 11.74 -3.67
CA TRP A 14 -0.07 10.70 -4.33
C TRP A 14 -0.28 9.34 -3.69
N LEU A 15 -0.28 9.26 -2.35
CA LEU A 15 -0.59 8.02 -1.63
C LEU A 15 -1.98 7.50 -1.98
N ALA A 16 -3.00 8.37 -2.02
CA ALA A 16 -4.34 8.01 -2.46
C ALA A 16 -4.36 7.47 -3.90
N ALA A 17 -3.64 8.12 -4.81
CA ALA A 17 -3.54 7.66 -6.21
C ALA A 17 -2.88 6.28 -6.32
N VAL A 18 -1.85 6.00 -5.52
CA VAL A 18 -1.19 4.68 -5.50
C VAL A 18 -2.13 3.62 -4.94
N VAL A 19 -2.80 3.86 -3.81
CA VAL A 19 -3.79 2.92 -3.23
C VAL A 19 -4.89 2.59 -4.23
N VAL A 20 -5.42 3.60 -4.93
CA VAL A 20 -6.44 3.40 -5.98
C VAL A 20 -5.91 2.50 -7.10
N ARG A 21 -4.69 2.73 -7.59
CA ARG A 21 -4.10 1.89 -8.66
C ARG A 21 -3.87 0.45 -8.22
N VAL A 22 -3.39 0.22 -6.99
CA VAL A 22 -3.22 -1.14 -6.46
C VAL A 22 -4.58 -1.83 -6.30
N GLY A 23 -5.62 -1.10 -5.89
CA GLY A 23 -6.99 -1.61 -5.85
C GLY A 23 -7.52 -2.02 -7.23
N HIS A 24 -7.23 -1.25 -8.28
CA HIS A 24 -7.61 -1.61 -9.65
C HIS A 24 -6.87 -2.87 -10.12
N ALA A 25 -5.56 -2.97 -9.87
CA ALA A 25 -4.79 -4.17 -10.21
C ALA A 25 -5.32 -5.42 -9.49
N ALA A 26 -5.67 -5.30 -8.22
CA ALA A 26 -6.27 -6.40 -7.47
C ALA A 26 -7.65 -6.80 -8.01
N GLY A 27 -8.44 -5.85 -8.52
CA GLY A 27 -9.71 -6.12 -9.19
C GLY A 27 -9.54 -6.82 -10.55
N ASP A 28 -8.54 -6.40 -11.32
CA ASP A 28 -8.18 -7.00 -12.61
C ASP A 28 -7.76 -8.47 -12.45
N GLU A 29 -6.95 -8.78 -11.44
CA GLU A 29 -6.56 -10.16 -11.11
C GLU A 29 -7.75 -11.05 -10.69
N VAL A 30 -8.79 -10.45 -10.08
CA VAL A 30 -10.03 -11.16 -9.75
C VAL A 30 -10.88 -11.42 -10.99
N ASP A 31 -11.01 -10.43 -11.87
CA ASP A 31 -11.76 -10.55 -13.13
C ASP A 31 -11.10 -11.56 -14.08
N ALA A 32 -9.77 -11.54 -14.15
CA ALA A 32 -8.95 -12.49 -14.90
C ALA A 32 -8.99 -13.92 -14.32
N GLY A 33 -9.58 -14.11 -13.14
CA GLY A 33 -9.64 -15.40 -12.44
C GLY A 33 -8.31 -15.87 -11.85
N GLY A 34 -7.30 -15.01 -11.81
CA GLY A 34 -5.99 -15.28 -11.20
C GLY A 34 -6.04 -15.26 -9.66
N MET A 35 -6.98 -14.50 -9.08
CA MET A 35 -7.20 -14.45 -7.63
C MET A 35 -8.68 -14.51 -7.24
N SER A 36 -8.97 -15.19 -6.14
CA SER A 36 -10.24 -15.02 -5.44
C SER A 36 -10.31 -13.64 -4.78
N ARG A 37 -11.52 -13.10 -4.62
CA ARG A 37 -11.76 -11.79 -3.99
C ARG A 37 -11.08 -11.63 -2.62
N ASP A 38 -11.11 -12.66 -1.77
CA ASP A 38 -10.43 -12.66 -0.47
C ASP A 38 -8.89 -12.61 -0.58
N GLN A 39 -8.32 -13.27 -1.59
CA GLN A 39 -6.88 -13.20 -1.86
C GLN A 39 -6.48 -11.80 -2.32
N ALA A 40 -7.27 -11.20 -3.22
CA ALA A 40 -7.04 -9.83 -3.69
C ALA A 40 -7.14 -8.79 -2.57
N ILE A 41 -8.11 -8.93 -1.65
CA ILE A 41 -8.25 -8.06 -0.47
C ILE A 41 -7.05 -8.21 0.46
N THR A 42 -6.59 -9.44 0.69
CA THR A 42 -5.41 -9.71 1.54
C THR A 42 -4.15 -9.13 0.91
N ALA A 43 -3.93 -9.36 -0.39
CA ALA A 43 -2.80 -8.84 -1.14
C ALA A 43 -2.78 -7.30 -1.17
N LEU A 44 -3.94 -6.66 -1.40
CA LEU A 44 -4.10 -5.21 -1.34
C LEU A 44 -3.73 -4.67 0.05
N ARG A 45 -4.27 -5.26 1.11
CA ARG A 45 -4.02 -4.81 2.49
C ARG A 45 -2.54 -4.92 2.86
N THR A 46 -1.89 -6.05 2.54
CA THR A 46 -0.46 -6.24 2.77
C THR A 46 0.39 -5.25 1.96
N SER A 47 0.02 -5.00 0.70
CA SER A 47 0.74 -4.07 -0.18
C SER A 47 0.64 -2.63 0.31
N VAL A 48 -0.56 -2.20 0.73
CA VAL A 48 -0.78 -0.86 1.29
C VAL A 48 -0.03 -0.69 2.62
N LEU A 49 -0.09 -1.68 3.52
CA LEU A 49 0.64 -1.62 4.79
C LEU A 49 2.16 -1.57 4.59
N ARG A 50 2.70 -2.30 3.60
CA ARG A 50 4.12 -2.19 3.23
C ARG A 50 4.44 -0.84 2.63
N LEU A 51 3.61 -0.31 1.73
CA LEU A 51 3.85 1.00 1.12
C LEU A 51 3.87 2.11 2.18
N LEU A 52 2.99 2.03 3.18
CA LEU A 52 2.91 2.99 4.28
C LEU A 52 3.99 2.76 5.35
N GLY A 53 4.47 1.53 5.53
CA GLY A 53 5.49 1.17 6.53
C GLY A 53 6.92 1.07 6.00
N ALA A 54 7.15 1.14 4.68
CA ALA A 54 8.47 0.98 4.06
C ALA A 54 9.42 2.16 4.31
N SER A 55 8.93 3.29 4.85
CA SER A 55 9.76 4.43 5.21
C SER A 55 10.41 4.31 6.59
N GLY A 56 10.19 3.20 7.30
CA GLY A 56 10.71 2.95 8.65
C GLY A 56 12.07 2.26 8.74
N ASP A 57 12.83 2.10 7.65
CA ASP A 57 14.21 1.60 7.70
C ASP A 57 15.22 2.68 7.28
N GLY A 58 15.17 3.81 7.99
CA GLY A 58 16.24 4.81 8.02
C GLY A 58 17.40 4.40 8.93
N SER A 59 17.72 3.11 9.07
CA SER A 59 18.94 2.68 9.76
C SER A 59 20.09 2.70 8.75
N VAL A 60 20.69 3.87 8.57
CA VAL A 60 22.05 3.99 8.07
C VAL A 60 23.04 4.01 9.25
N PRO A 61 23.68 2.88 9.58
CA PRO A 61 24.97 2.91 10.26
C PRO A 61 26.09 2.70 9.22
N GLY A 62 26.97 3.70 9.10
CA GLY A 62 28.21 3.61 8.32
C GLY A 62 28.75 4.97 7.92
#